data_AF-A0A9P9G364-F1
#
_entry.id   AF-A0A9P9G364-F1
#
_cell.length_a   1.000
_cell.length_b   1.000
_cell.length_c   1.000
_cell.angle_alpha   90.00
_cell.angle_beta   90.00
_cell.angle_gamma   90.00
#
_symmetry.space_group_name_H-M   'P 1'
#
loop_
_entity.id
_entity.type
_entity.pdbx_description
1 polymer ?
#
loop_
_entity_poly.entity_id
_entity_poly.type
_entity_poly.pdbx_seq_one_letter_code
_entity_poly.pdbx_strand_id
1 'polypeptide(L)'
;MAISWPFCYPNSGASETPNPENMMADDAVLSRLRLSADPQAQVLICCHDLCRFALAPSPTQVSEHLRRKHNVTATERRQVINVLEARVRKLKDPSDAPIREDGSSCDPNLILVRGFTCKFCMKRTGSSQTISRHIASKHDGEKLRLGVSRKAMYEPAFLQAWTKNPPGGRYWIVEHAGSTVRPVGGKEAHDHLKDILERERGRQRLLKEINMADGTGMGRNTQSTRFTDLKPWLERTGWEQTFQGVDRELLKNLTAVPSLATLRQGLVLKSNRNLPVNPHSDEQTTSSADDERRIAALMSAVDAVMDRCEQTARTTSRSLLCWLRSVRPHACYVKPFTFVGKAASRKKYIRLLKRFIAMIFRAYNLSADVRRRRAGIRLKKAQIRQILAIWNHEIWKQPDALAEALWQSTNCPAAVDAEDDLDEESIDEEGHSEDNASSGYESSVPTESEDSEDDFMNDGEREYEDDEALERDQIENQNGESCAIGGQNRKTPPLIKNVLELLFGLIMEFSTEEVVDGGPVSTLLVYFSGILGFSADLKGFLPARSYTSNLAALIYVQRLLFLEYALRVRGYPSN
;
A
#
# COMPACT_ATOMS: atom_id res chain seq x y z
N MET A 1 31.75 -66.12 -73.29
CA MET A 1 30.29 -66.21 -73.57
C MET A 1 29.57 -65.23 -72.65
N ALA A 2 28.44 -64.67 -73.12
CA ALA A 2 27.60 -63.62 -72.52
C ALA A 2 28.17 -62.19 -72.66
N ILE A 3 27.75 -61.36 -73.62
CA ILE A 3 26.46 -60.67 -73.89
C ILE A 3 26.33 -59.33 -73.12
N SER A 4 25.98 -58.30 -73.90
CA SER A 4 25.86 -56.87 -73.60
C SER A 4 24.43 -56.45 -73.19
N TRP A 5 24.31 -55.19 -72.74
CA TRP A 5 23.13 -54.29 -72.66
C TRP A 5 22.34 -54.24 -71.33
N PRO A 6 21.64 -53.11 -71.01
CA PRO A 6 22.12 -51.74 -70.86
C PRO A 6 21.61 -51.09 -69.54
N PHE A 7 22.34 -50.15 -68.94
CA PHE A 7 21.79 -49.28 -67.88
C PHE A 7 21.34 -47.95 -68.49
N CYS A 8 20.02 -47.72 -68.47
CA CYS A 8 19.39 -46.44 -68.76
C CYS A 8 19.84 -45.38 -67.74
N TYR A 9 20.36 -44.25 -68.23
CA TYR A 9 20.36 -42.99 -67.49
C TYR A 9 19.01 -42.30 -67.70
N PRO A 10 18.23 -41.98 -66.65
CA PRO A 10 17.17 -40.98 -66.77
C PRO A 10 17.79 -39.59 -66.66
N ASN A 11 17.71 -38.92 -67.79
CA ASN A 11 17.69 -37.48 -68.05
C ASN A 11 17.50 -36.54 -66.83
N SER A 12 18.50 -35.68 -66.63
CA SER A 12 18.40 -34.22 -66.40
C SER A 12 17.06 -33.68 -65.87
N GLY A 13 16.93 -33.54 -64.54
CA GLY A 13 15.98 -32.64 -63.91
C GLY A 13 16.67 -31.34 -63.54
N ALA A 14 16.44 -30.27 -64.32
CA ALA A 14 16.93 -28.94 -64.03
C ALA A 14 16.46 -28.49 -62.64
N SER A 15 17.40 -28.15 -61.77
CA SER A 15 17.12 -27.46 -60.52
C SER A 15 16.60 -26.06 -60.87
N GLU A 16 15.28 -25.87 -60.85
CA GLU A 16 14.67 -24.55 -60.92
C GLU A 16 15.07 -23.75 -59.67
N THR A 17 16.17 -23.02 -59.77
CA THR A 17 16.39 -21.86 -58.91
C THR A 17 15.30 -20.84 -59.25
N PRO A 18 14.43 -20.46 -58.30
CA PRO A 18 13.35 -19.52 -58.59
C PRO A 18 13.93 -18.19 -59.06
N ASN A 19 13.38 -17.67 -60.15
CA ASN A 19 13.77 -16.40 -60.74
C ASN A 19 13.68 -15.28 -59.68
N PRO A 20 14.77 -14.55 -59.35
CA PRO A 20 14.76 -13.55 -58.28
C PRO A 20 13.72 -12.43 -58.48
N GLU A 21 13.32 -12.16 -59.72
CA GLU A 21 12.23 -11.22 -60.05
C GLU A 21 10.86 -11.68 -59.52
N ASN A 22 10.57 -12.99 -59.55
CA ASN A 22 9.31 -13.53 -59.03
C ASN A 22 9.27 -13.51 -57.50
N MET A 23 10.40 -13.72 -56.82
CA MET A 23 10.47 -13.62 -55.35
C MET A 23 10.20 -12.20 -54.86
N MET A 24 10.72 -11.19 -55.55
CA MET A 24 10.50 -9.77 -55.24
C MET A 24 9.04 -9.35 -55.47
N ALA A 25 8.39 -9.86 -56.51
CA ALA A 25 6.99 -9.60 -56.80
C ALA A 25 6.05 -10.23 -55.75
N ASP A 26 6.33 -11.48 -55.35
CA ASP A 26 5.59 -12.18 -54.29
C ASP A 26 5.71 -11.49 -52.93
N ASP A 27 6.92 -11.04 -52.57
CA ASP A 27 7.16 -10.32 -51.31
C ASP A 27 6.46 -8.95 -51.30
N ALA A 28 6.32 -8.30 -52.46
CA ALA A 28 5.55 -7.08 -52.61
C ALA A 28 4.04 -7.30 -52.39
N VAL A 29 3.50 -8.43 -52.84
CA VAL A 29 2.09 -8.80 -52.61
C VAL A 29 1.82 -9.06 -51.12
N LEU A 30 2.72 -9.79 -50.43
CA LEU A 30 2.61 -10.04 -48.99
C LEU A 30 2.74 -8.72 -48.20
N SER A 31 3.73 -7.89 -48.53
CA SER A 31 3.98 -6.61 -47.87
C SER A 31 2.80 -5.65 -48.00
N ARG A 32 2.15 -5.60 -49.18
CA ARG A 32 0.97 -4.75 -49.42
C ARG A 32 -0.20 -5.09 -48.48
N LEU A 33 -0.32 -6.37 -48.09
CA LEU A 33 -1.35 -6.85 -47.17
C LEU A 33 -0.84 -7.03 -45.74
N ARG A 34 0.29 -6.39 -45.40
CA ARG A 34 0.95 -6.44 -44.09
C ARG A 34 1.19 -7.88 -43.61
N LEU A 35 1.67 -8.73 -44.51
CA LEU A 35 2.18 -10.06 -44.22
C LEU A 35 3.69 -10.08 -44.47
N SER A 36 4.45 -10.69 -43.56
CA SER A 36 5.89 -10.88 -43.73
C SER A 36 6.26 -12.33 -43.47
N ALA A 37 7.08 -12.93 -44.33
CA ALA A 37 7.67 -14.24 -44.05
C ALA A 37 9.00 -14.05 -43.32
N ASP A 38 9.16 -14.70 -42.17
CA ASP A 38 10.44 -14.74 -41.47
C ASP A 38 11.40 -15.68 -42.22
N PRO A 39 12.57 -15.22 -42.68
CA PRO A 39 13.47 -16.04 -43.48
C PRO A 39 14.20 -17.13 -42.68
N GLN A 40 14.34 -16.99 -41.35
CA GLN A 40 15.09 -17.91 -40.51
C GLN A 40 14.21 -19.03 -39.93
N ALA A 41 13.07 -18.65 -39.36
CA ALA A 41 12.08 -19.56 -38.79
C ALA A 41 11.07 -20.07 -39.81
N GLN A 42 11.02 -19.44 -41.01
CA GLN A 42 10.13 -19.80 -42.11
C GLN A 42 8.65 -19.74 -41.72
N VAL A 43 8.26 -18.75 -40.92
CA VAL A 43 6.88 -18.55 -40.49
C VAL A 43 6.26 -17.34 -41.16
N LEU A 44 4.95 -17.39 -41.43
CA LEU A 44 4.21 -16.26 -41.96
C LEU A 44 3.68 -15.40 -40.81
N ILE A 45 4.04 -14.13 -40.75
CA ILE A 45 3.64 -13.19 -39.69
C ILE A 45 2.58 -12.22 -40.23
N CYS A 46 1.50 -12.04 -39.46
CA CYS A 46 0.55 -10.95 -39.70
C CYS A 46 1.02 -9.68 -38.99
N CYS A 47 1.41 -8.67 -39.75
CA CYS A 47 1.98 -7.41 -39.26
C CYS A 47 0.90 -6.33 -38.99
N HIS A 48 -0.39 -6.69 -39.00
CA HIS A 48 -1.45 -5.77 -38.59
C HIS A 48 -1.38 -5.50 -37.09
N ASP A 49 -1.68 -4.27 -36.69
CA ASP A 49 -1.44 -3.76 -35.33
C ASP A 49 -2.14 -4.55 -34.22
N LEU A 50 -3.33 -5.09 -34.50
CA LEU A 50 -4.11 -5.92 -33.55
C LEU A 50 -3.74 -7.41 -33.56
N CYS A 51 -2.90 -7.86 -34.50
CA CYS A 51 -2.49 -9.26 -34.61
C CYS A 51 -1.04 -9.45 -34.19
N ARG A 52 -0.05 -9.04 -35.00
CA ARG A 52 1.39 -9.19 -34.69
C ARG A 52 1.76 -10.59 -34.15
N PHE A 53 1.29 -11.64 -34.82
CA PHE A 53 1.64 -13.03 -34.53
C PHE A 53 1.73 -13.84 -35.82
N ALA A 54 2.39 -14.99 -35.75
CA ALA A 54 2.55 -15.90 -36.86
C ALA A 54 1.31 -16.76 -37.09
N LEU A 55 0.94 -16.90 -38.36
CA LEU A 55 -0.18 -17.69 -38.86
C LEU A 55 0.31 -19.07 -39.30
N ALA A 56 -0.55 -20.07 -39.12
CA ALA A 56 -0.33 -21.37 -39.73
C ALA A 56 -0.30 -21.23 -41.27
N PRO A 57 0.60 -21.94 -41.97
CA PRO A 57 0.85 -21.76 -43.40
C PRO A 57 -0.26 -22.32 -44.31
N SER A 58 -1.47 -22.53 -43.79
CA SER A 58 -2.62 -23.01 -44.55
C SER A 58 -3.28 -21.86 -45.33
N PRO A 59 -3.32 -21.90 -46.68
CA PRO A 59 -3.90 -20.83 -47.49
C PRO A 59 -5.37 -20.53 -47.13
N THR A 60 -6.13 -21.55 -46.73
CA THR A 60 -7.52 -21.41 -46.31
C THR A 60 -7.64 -20.68 -44.96
N GLN A 61 -6.77 -21.02 -43.99
CA GLN A 61 -6.77 -20.38 -42.67
C GLN A 61 -6.28 -18.93 -42.75
N VAL A 62 -5.25 -18.65 -43.57
CA VAL A 62 -4.77 -17.28 -43.79
C VAL A 62 -5.85 -16.44 -44.47
N SER A 63 -6.50 -16.96 -45.50
CA SER A 63 -7.61 -16.27 -46.17
C SER A 63 -8.79 -16.00 -45.23
N GLU A 64 -9.10 -16.91 -44.32
CA GLU A 64 -10.15 -16.74 -43.33
C GLU A 64 -9.78 -15.69 -42.28
N HIS A 65 -8.54 -15.71 -41.81
CA HIS A 65 -7.99 -14.71 -40.90
C HIS A 65 -8.06 -13.31 -41.52
N LEU A 66 -7.56 -13.13 -42.75
CA LEU A 66 -7.62 -11.86 -43.46
C LEU A 66 -9.06 -11.36 -43.68
N ARG A 67 -10.02 -12.26 -43.93
CA ARG A 67 -11.44 -11.90 -44.04
C ARG A 67 -12.02 -11.44 -42.72
N ARG A 68 -11.89 -12.26 -41.67
CA ARG A 68 -12.57 -12.02 -40.38
C ARG A 68 -11.93 -10.93 -39.53
N LYS A 69 -10.60 -10.78 -39.59
CA LYS A 69 -9.86 -9.84 -38.73
C LYS A 69 -9.46 -8.55 -39.43
N HIS A 70 -9.35 -8.55 -40.76
CA HIS A 70 -8.87 -7.39 -41.52
C HIS A 70 -9.80 -6.96 -42.66
N ASN A 71 -10.93 -7.65 -42.86
CA ASN A 71 -11.93 -7.36 -43.90
C ASN A 71 -11.34 -7.24 -45.32
N VAL A 72 -10.31 -8.04 -45.63
CA VAL A 72 -9.63 -8.00 -46.94
C VAL A 72 -10.52 -8.56 -48.05
N THR A 73 -10.53 -7.88 -49.20
CA THR A 73 -11.42 -8.23 -50.33
C THR A 73 -11.11 -9.61 -50.90
N ALA A 74 -12.12 -10.25 -51.52
CA ALA A 74 -11.95 -11.58 -52.10
C ALA A 74 -10.93 -11.62 -53.26
N THR A 75 -10.68 -10.51 -53.94
CA THR A 75 -9.70 -10.41 -55.04
C THR A 75 -8.29 -10.35 -54.50
N GLU A 76 -8.05 -9.57 -53.45
CA GLU A 76 -6.74 -9.47 -52.78
C GLU A 76 -6.38 -10.76 -52.05
N ARG A 77 -7.34 -11.41 -51.37
CA ARG A 77 -7.12 -12.71 -50.72
C ARG A 77 -6.73 -13.81 -51.72
N ARG A 78 -7.29 -13.80 -52.94
CA ARG A 78 -6.91 -14.74 -54.01
C ARG A 78 -5.44 -14.59 -54.42
N GLN A 79 -4.94 -13.36 -54.47
CA GLN A 79 -3.52 -13.12 -54.79
C GLN A 79 -2.60 -13.68 -53.70
N VAL A 80 -2.96 -13.53 -52.42
CA VAL A 80 -2.20 -14.13 -51.30
C VAL A 80 -2.22 -15.64 -51.35
N ILE A 81 -3.38 -16.25 -51.62
CA ILE A 81 -3.51 -17.72 -51.74
C ILE A 81 -2.57 -18.25 -52.82
N ASN A 82 -2.53 -17.64 -54.01
CA ASN A 82 -1.66 -18.08 -55.09
C ASN A 82 -0.17 -18.00 -54.71
N VAL A 83 0.24 -16.92 -54.01
CA VAL A 83 1.62 -16.75 -53.51
C VAL A 83 1.93 -17.77 -52.41
N LEU A 84 0.97 -18.05 -51.52
CA LEU A 84 1.14 -19.04 -50.47
C LEU A 84 1.22 -20.44 -51.03
N GLU A 85 0.38 -20.84 -51.98
CA GLU A 85 0.41 -22.15 -52.65
C GLU A 85 1.78 -22.44 -53.29
N ALA A 86 2.42 -21.43 -53.88
CA ALA A 86 3.78 -21.53 -54.41
C ALA A 86 4.86 -21.66 -53.30
N ARG A 87 4.57 -21.22 -52.07
CA ARG A 87 5.52 -21.13 -50.95
C ARG A 87 5.20 -22.07 -49.77
N VAL A 88 4.08 -22.80 -49.77
CA VAL A 88 3.63 -23.65 -48.64
C VAL A 88 4.69 -24.69 -48.27
N ARG A 89 5.44 -25.23 -49.24
CA ARG A 89 6.51 -26.21 -48.98
C ARG A 89 7.70 -25.65 -48.19
N LYS A 90 7.85 -24.33 -48.11
CA LYS A 90 8.95 -23.65 -47.43
C LYS A 90 8.54 -23.10 -46.07
N LEU A 91 7.25 -22.93 -45.79
CA LEU A 91 6.76 -22.35 -44.54
C LEU A 91 6.44 -23.43 -43.50
N LYS A 92 6.79 -23.17 -42.24
CA LYS A 92 6.56 -24.06 -41.10
C LYS A 92 5.37 -23.59 -40.27
N ASP A 93 4.75 -24.52 -39.55
CA ASP A 93 3.77 -24.16 -38.54
C ASP A 93 4.44 -23.38 -37.40
N PRO A 94 3.85 -22.27 -36.93
CA PRO A 94 4.37 -21.49 -35.79
C PRO A 94 4.60 -22.31 -34.52
N SER A 95 3.85 -23.40 -34.34
CA SER A 95 3.95 -24.30 -33.19
C SER A 95 5.18 -25.20 -33.24
N ASP A 96 5.71 -25.47 -34.44
CA ASP A 96 6.87 -26.34 -34.67
C ASP A 96 8.14 -25.56 -35.06
N ALA A 97 7.99 -24.27 -35.37
CA ALA A 97 9.07 -23.38 -35.74
C ALA A 97 10.14 -23.26 -34.64
N PRO A 98 11.44 -23.14 -35.02
CA PRO A 98 12.51 -22.94 -34.05
C PRO A 98 12.28 -21.66 -33.25
N ILE A 99 12.55 -21.72 -31.96
CA ILE A 99 12.51 -20.55 -31.07
C ILE A 99 13.78 -19.73 -31.33
N ARG A 100 13.66 -18.40 -31.40
CA ARG A 100 14.83 -17.52 -31.53
C ARG A 100 15.70 -17.56 -30.27
N GLU A 101 16.97 -17.26 -30.43
CA GLU A 101 17.91 -17.19 -29.30
C GLU A 101 17.54 -16.06 -28.32
N ASP A 102 17.83 -16.29 -27.05
CA ASP A 102 17.63 -15.28 -26.01
C ASP A 102 18.61 -14.12 -26.19
N GLY A 103 18.12 -12.90 -25.98
CA GLY A 103 18.89 -11.68 -26.27
C GLY A 103 18.82 -11.24 -27.72
N SER A 104 18.03 -11.90 -28.56
CA SER A 104 17.73 -11.41 -29.91
C SER A 104 17.03 -10.05 -29.87
N SER A 105 17.27 -9.22 -30.90
CA SER A 105 16.61 -7.93 -31.02
C SER A 105 15.08 -8.10 -31.14
N CYS A 106 14.33 -7.25 -30.45
CA CYS A 106 12.87 -7.24 -30.50
C CYS A 106 12.35 -7.07 -31.94
N ASP A 107 11.49 -7.99 -32.39
CA ASP A 107 10.85 -7.91 -33.71
C ASP A 107 9.64 -6.97 -33.66
N PRO A 108 9.58 -5.91 -34.47
CA PRO A 108 8.44 -4.99 -34.48
C PRO A 108 7.13 -5.64 -34.98
N ASN A 109 7.21 -6.74 -35.74
CA ASN A 109 6.06 -7.43 -36.31
C ASN A 109 5.44 -8.46 -35.36
N LEU A 110 6.02 -8.66 -34.16
CA LEU A 110 5.50 -9.58 -33.14
C LEU A 110 5.10 -8.84 -31.86
N ILE A 111 4.11 -9.37 -31.14
CA ILE A 111 3.68 -8.83 -29.84
C ILE A 111 4.83 -8.93 -28.84
N LEU A 112 5.17 -7.79 -28.23
CA LEU A 112 6.05 -7.72 -27.07
C LEU A 112 5.27 -8.05 -25.80
N VAL A 113 5.59 -9.18 -25.17
CA VAL A 113 4.97 -9.63 -23.92
C VAL A 113 5.83 -9.20 -22.73
N ARG A 114 5.22 -8.43 -21.81
CA ARG A 114 5.85 -8.04 -20.54
C ARG A 114 5.73 -9.17 -19.51
N GLY A 115 6.58 -10.19 -19.64
CA GLY A 115 6.47 -11.43 -18.89
C GLY A 115 7.47 -11.62 -17.75
N PHE A 116 7.62 -12.89 -17.37
CA PHE A 116 8.45 -13.36 -16.26
C PHE A 116 9.16 -14.66 -16.63
N THR A 117 10.39 -14.82 -16.16
CA THR A 117 11.23 -16.03 -16.30
C THR A 117 11.58 -16.60 -14.93
N CYS A 118 11.57 -17.92 -14.79
CA CYS A 118 12.06 -18.60 -13.59
C CYS A 118 13.59 -18.54 -13.56
N LYS A 119 14.19 -18.30 -12.38
CA LYS A 119 15.66 -18.30 -12.22
C LYS A 119 16.28 -19.69 -12.10
N PHE A 120 15.45 -20.72 -11.91
CA PHE A 120 15.87 -22.08 -11.58
C PHE A 120 15.59 -23.09 -12.70
N CYS A 121 14.76 -22.73 -13.68
CA CYS A 121 14.49 -23.55 -14.85
C CYS A 121 14.07 -22.70 -16.05
N MET A 122 13.90 -23.33 -17.21
CA MET A 122 13.55 -22.64 -18.47
C MET A 122 12.08 -22.20 -18.57
N LYS A 123 11.32 -22.15 -17.47
CA LYS A 123 9.91 -21.77 -17.51
C LYS A 123 9.74 -20.27 -17.71
N ARG A 124 8.90 -19.90 -18.68
CA ARG A 124 8.59 -18.52 -19.08
C ARG A 124 7.10 -18.32 -19.24
N THR A 125 6.58 -17.14 -18.88
CA THR A 125 5.16 -16.83 -19.02
C THR A 125 4.89 -15.32 -18.99
N GLY A 126 3.84 -14.88 -19.67
CA GLY A 126 3.32 -13.52 -19.54
C GLY A 126 2.62 -13.22 -18.22
N SER A 127 2.28 -14.24 -17.40
CA SER A 127 1.48 -14.08 -16.19
C SER A 127 2.26 -14.30 -14.89
N SER A 128 2.20 -13.29 -14.01
CA SER A 128 2.80 -13.36 -12.67
C SER A 128 2.18 -14.46 -11.79
N GLN A 129 0.89 -14.76 -11.98
CA GLN A 129 0.22 -15.83 -11.24
C GLN A 129 0.70 -17.21 -11.68
N THR A 130 0.87 -17.40 -13.00
CA THR A 130 1.33 -18.67 -13.57
C THR A 130 2.76 -18.98 -13.15
N ILE A 131 3.67 -17.99 -13.15
CA ILE A 131 5.05 -18.21 -12.70
C ILE A 131 5.10 -18.47 -11.19
N SER A 132 4.29 -17.77 -10.38
CA SER A 132 4.24 -17.98 -8.94
C SER A 132 3.71 -19.37 -8.57
N ARG A 133 2.71 -19.88 -9.30
CA ARG A 133 2.20 -21.25 -9.14
C ARG A 133 3.24 -22.30 -9.55
N HIS A 134 4.01 -22.04 -10.60
CA HIS A 134 5.11 -22.89 -11.01
C HIS A 134 6.21 -22.98 -9.94
N ILE A 135 6.59 -21.85 -9.31
CA ILE A 135 7.54 -21.87 -8.18
C ILE A 135 7.01 -22.71 -7.03
N ALA A 136 5.72 -22.56 -6.68
CA ALA A 136 5.11 -23.33 -5.60
C ALA A 136 5.02 -24.84 -5.87
N SER A 137 4.95 -25.27 -7.14
CA SER A 137 4.83 -26.69 -7.49
C SER A 137 6.15 -27.38 -7.82
N LYS A 138 7.13 -26.65 -8.36
CA LYS A 138 8.39 -27.22 -8.85
C LYS A 138 9.64 -26.73 -8.12
N HIS A 139 9.55 -25.63 -7.36
CA HIS A 139 10.70 -25.00 -6.71
C HIS A 139 10.43 -24.60 -5.25
N ASP A 140 9.49 -25.26 -4.57
CA ASP A 140 9.14 -24.92 -3.19
C ASP A 140 10.25 -25.33 -2.21
N GLY A 141 10.92 -26.46 -2.48
CA GLY A 141 12.08 -26.91 -1.71
C GLY A 141 13.26 -25.95 -1.80
N GLU A 142 13.59 -25.47 -2.99
CA GLU A 142 14.65 -24.48 -3.21
C GLU A 142 14.30 -23.13 -2.58
N LYS A 143 13.03 -22.73 -2.64
CA LYS A 143 12.53 -21.52 -1.96
C LYS A 143 12.72 -21.61 -0.45
N LEU A 144 12.35 -22.74 0.16
CA LEU A 144 12.50 -22.98 1.60
C LEU A 144 13.99 -23.00 2.00
N ARG A 145 14.84 -23.67 1.22
CA ARG A 145 16.29 -23.73 1.47
C ARG A 145 16.97 -22.36 1.42
N LEU A 146 16.53 -21.48 0.52
CA LEU A 146 17.10 -20.14 0.36
C LEU A 146 16.47 -19.09 1.29
N GLY A 147 15.36 -19.40 1.97
CA GLY A 147 14.67 -18.46 2.86
C GLY A 147 14.11 -17.23 2.14
N VAL A 148 13.83 -17.32 0.83
CA VAL A 148 13.41 -16.19 0.00
C VAL A 148 11.93 -16.24 -0.36
N SER A 149 11.33 -15.07 -0.60
CA SER A 149 9.94 -14.99 -1.08
C SER A 149 9.80 -15.54 -2.50
N ARG A 150 8.60 -16.00 -2.87
CA ARG A 150 8.31 -16.48 -4.24
C ARG A 150 8.66 -15.47 -5.33
N LYS A 151 8.51 -14.17 -5.05
CA LYS A 151 8.82 -13.08 -6.00
C LYS A 151 10.32 -12.97 -6.31
N ALA A 152 11.19 -13.41 -5.41
CA ALA A 152 12.63 -13.40 -5.63
C ALA A 152 13.10 -14.54 -6.57
N MET A 153 12.27 -15.56 -6.76
CA MET A 153 12.58 -16.79 -7.50
C MET A 153 12.37 -16.68 -9.01
N TYR A 154 11.81 -15.56 -9.47
CA TYR A 154 11.62 -15.26 -10.89
C TYR A 154 11.98 -13.79 -11.15
N GLU A 155 12.23 -13.45 -12.42
CA GLU A 155 12.57 -12.09 -12.82
C GLU A 155 11.67 -11.60 -13.96
N PRO A 156 11.42 -10.28 -14.05
CA PRO A 156 10.70 -9.72 -15.17
C PRO A 156 11.57 -9.70 -16.44
N ALA A 157 10.98 -10.10 -17.56
CA ALA A 157 11.66 -10.14 -18.85
C ALA A 157 10.76 -9.62 -19.97
N PHE A 158 11.38 -9.13 -21.04
CA PHE A 158 10.70 -8.88 -22.31
C PHE A 158 10.68 -10.18 -23.11
N LEU A 159 9.48 -10.66 -23.45
CA LEU A 159 9.29 -11.94 -24.12
C LEU A 159 8.63 -11.72 -25.48
N GLN A 160 9.02 -12.53 -26.47
CA GLN A 160 8.27 -12.70 -27.71
C GLN A 160 7.97 -14.18 -27.94
N ALA A 161 6.94 -14.42 -28.75
CA ALA A 161 6.52 -15.75 -29.17
C ALA A 161 5.98 -15.69 -30.60
N TRP A 162 6.00 -16.82 -31.30
CA TRP A 162 5.40 -16.92 -32.63
C TRP A 162 3.88 -16.80 -32.57
N THR A 163 3.23 -17.30 -31.51
CA THR A 163 1.78 -17.29 -31.37
C THR A 163 1.34 -16.46 -30.16
N LYS A 164 0.08 -16.01 -30.16
CA LYS A 164 -0.49 -15.19 -29.06
C LYS A 164 -0.46 -15.92 -27.71
N ASN A 165 -0.65 -17.24 -27.72
CA ASN A 165 -0.65 -18.11 -26.53
C ASN A 165 0.17 -19.38 -26.82
N PRO A 166 1.50 -19.33 -26.71
CA PRO A 166 2.36 -20.46 -27.09
C PRO A 166 2.17 -21.65 -26.16
N PRO A 167 1.85 -22.85 -26.69
CA PRO A 167 1.76 -24.06 -25.89
C PRO A 167 3.10 -24.35 -25.21
N GLY A 168 3.06 -24.82 -23.95
CA GLY A 168 4.25 -25.09 -23.15
C GLY A 168 5.00 -23.85 -22.63
N GLY A 169 4.69 -22.64 -23.12
CA GLY A 169 5.41 -21.41 -22.79
C GLY A 169 6.67 -21.20 -23.65
N ARG A 170 6.59 -21.52 -24.95
CA ARG A 170 7.65 -21.30 -25.96
C ARG A 170 7.90 -19.82 -26.25
N TYR A 171 8.36 -19.10 -25.24
CA TYR A 171 8.79 -17.69 -25.31
C TYR A 171 10.31 -17.60 -25.42
N TRP A 172 10.84 -16.57 -26.08
CA TRP A 172 12.25 -16.17 -26.00
C TRP A 172 12.41 -14.78 -25.41
N ILE A 173 13.55 -14.52 -24.78
CA ILE A 173 13.87 -13.22 -24.18
C ILE A 173 14.40 -12.30 -25.27
N VAL A 174 13.88 -11.09 -25.35
CA VAL A 174 14.31 -10.10 -26.34
C VAL A 174 14.99 -8.91 -25.70
N GLU A 175 15.98 -8.36 -26.39
CA GLU A 175 16.56 -7.07 -26.04
C GLU A 175 15.61 -5.96 -26.51
N HIS A 176 15.16 -5.13 -25.56
CA HIS A 176 14.26 -4.01 -25.83
C HIS A 176 14.85 -2.74 -25.21
N ALA A 177 15.11 -1.73 -26.05
CA ALA A 177 15.73 -0.46 -25.66
C ALA A 177 17.12 -0.59 -24.97
N GLY A 178 17.96 -1.52 -25.43
CA GLY A 178 19.33 -1.69 -24.93
C GLY A 178 19.46 -2.51 -23.65
N SER A 179 18.38 -3.18 -23.21
CA SER A 179 18.38 -4.04 -22.02
C SER A 179 17.60 -5.33 -22.26
N THR A 180 18.16 -6.45 -21.80
CA THR A 180 17.49 -7.76 -21.73
C THR A 180 16.72 -7.95 -20.42
N VAL A 181 17.03 -7.14 -19.40
CA VAL A 181 16.35 -7.14 -18.11
C VAL A 181 15.26 -6.07 -18.13
N ARG A 182 14.04 -6.44 -17.77
CA ARG A 182 12.94 -5.49 -17.62
C ARG A 182 12.99 -4.89 -16.20
N PRO A 183 13.44 -3.63 -16.01
CA PRO A 183 13.40 -3.00 -14.70
C PRO A 183 11.95 -2.90 -14.22
N VAL A 184 11.72 -3.25 -12.95
CA VAL A 184 10.43 -3.10 -12.28
C VAL A 184 10.18 -1.59 -12.10
N GLY A 185 9.31 -1.01 -12.93
CA GLY A 185 8.88 0.40 -12.79
C GLY A 185 8.86 1.25 -14.07
N GLY A 186 9.30 0.75 -15.23
CA GLY A 186 9.32 1.53 -16.47
C GLY A 186 10.49 2.53 -16.58
N LYS A 187 10.56 3.27 -17.70
CA LYS A 187 11.66 4.20 -18.02
C LYS A 187 11.73 5.37 -17.03
N GLU A 188 10.58 5.88 -16.60
CA GLU A 188 10.47 6.99 -15.65
C GLU A 188 10.97 6.61 -14.24
N ALA A 189 10.68 5.41 -13.75
CA ALA A 189 11.23 4.94 -12.48
C ALA A 189 12.75 4.71 -12.58
N HIS A 190 13.24 4.25 -13.73
CA HIS A 190 14.67 4.10 -13.97
C HIS A 190 15.37 5.47 -14.04
N ASP A 191 14.82 6.43 -14.76
CA ASP A 191 15.37 7.78 -14.88
C ASP A 191 15.34 8.49 -13.53
N HIS A 192 14.26 8.33 -12.75
CA HIS A 192 14.18 8.82 -11.38
C HIS A 192 15.22 8.18 -10.44
N LEU A 193 15.41 6.86 -10.51
CA LEU A 193 16.44 6.17 -9.73
C LEU A 193 17.85 6.57 -10.16
N LYS A 194 18.06 6.79 -11.46
CA LYS A 194 19.34 7.27 -12.01
C LYS A 194 19.64 8.68 -11.55
N ASP A 195 18.66 9.59 -11.60
CA ASP A 195 18.76 10.95 -11.07
C ASP A 195 19.03 10.96 -9.55
N ILE A 196 18.37 10.08 -8.79
CA ILE A 196 18.64 9.91 -7.35
C ILE A 196 20.08 9.44 -7.11
N LEU A 197 20.54 8.43 -7.87
CA LEU A 197 21.90 7.90 -7.74
C LEU A 197 22.97 8.92 -8.17
N GLU A 198 22.73 9.69 -9.22
CA GLU A 198 23.63 10.75 -9.69
C GLU A 198 23.67 11.92 -8.70
N ARG A 199 22.52 12.30 -8.13
CA ARG A 199 22.43 13.29 -7.05
C ARG A 199 23.19 12.83 -5.81
N GLU A 200 23.06 11.57 -5.41
CA GLU A 200 23.78 11.04 -4.24
C GLU A 200 25.30 10.92 -4.49
N ARG A 201 25.74 10.55 -5.71
CA ARG A 201 27.17 10.62 -6.10
C ARG A 201 27.70 12.05 -6.11
N GLY A 202 26.89 13.02 -6.51
CA GLY A 202 27.23 14.45 -6.42
C GLY A 202 27.42 14.89 -4.97
N ARG A 203 26.50 14.50 -4.08
CA ARG A 203 26.55 14.80 -2.65
C ARG A 203 27.75 14.14 -1.95
N GLN A 204 28.10 12.90 -2.32
CA GLN A 204 29.29 12.21 -1.83
C GLN A 204 30.60 12.87 -2.28
N ARG A 205 30.64 13.46 -3.49
CA ARG A 205 31.78 14.25 -3.96
C ARG A 205 31.94 15.54 -3.16
N LEU A 206 30.84 16.27 -2.93
CA LEU A 206 30.82 17.47 -2.11
C LEU A 206 31.24 17.19 -0.66
N LEU A 207 30.81 16.06 -0.08
CA LEU A 207 31.22 15.63 1.26
C LEU A 207 32.71 15.25 1.33
N LYS A 208 33.28 14.67 0.27
CA LYS A 208 34.72 14.41 0.17
C LYS A 208 35.52 15.71 0.04
N GLU A 209 35.00 16.70 -0.68
CA GLU A 209 35.61 18.04 -0.79
C GLU A 209 35.57 18.81 0.53
N ILE A 210 34.46 18.73 1.27
CA ILE A 210 34.33 19.34 2.61
C ILE A 210 35.26 18.65 3.63
N ASN A 211 35.39 17.31 3.59
CA ASN A 211 36.29 16.57 4.48
C ASN A 211 37.78 16.72 4.11
N MET A 212 38.11 17.16 2.90
CA MET A 212 39.50 17.51 2.51
C MET A 212 39.90 18.91 2.96
N ALA A 213 38.93 19.79 3.22
CA ALA A 213 39.18 21.18 3.64
C ALA A 213 39.48 21.31 5.14
N ASP A 214 39.05 20.34 5.96
CA ASP A 214 39.23 20.38 7.42
C ASP A 214 40.37 19.43 7.86
N GLY A 215 41.58 19.78 7.44
CA GLY A 215 42.82 19.11 7.81
C GLY A 215 43.29 19.49 9.22
N THR A 216 42.51 19.22 10.26
CA THR A 216 43.04 19.20 11.64
C THR A 216 42.25 18.22 12.51
N GLY A 217 42.91 17.13 12.91
CA GLY A 217 42.28 16.07 13.68
C GLY A 217 41.96 16.45 15.13
N MET A 218 40.94 15.83 15.70
CA MET A 218 41.02 15.08 16.97
C MET A 218 39.67 14.42 17.28
N GLY A 219 39.70 13.09 17.48
CA GLY A 219 38.80 12.34 18.35
C GLY A 219 37.28 12.43 18.13
N ARG A 220 36.70 11.49 17.37
CA ARG A 220 35.31 11.06 17.62
C ARG A 220 35.03 9.64 17.13
N ASN A 221 35.67 8.68 17.79
CA ASN A 221 35.37 7.26 17.67
C ASN A 221 34.08 6.93 18.46
N THR A 222 32.91 7.33 17.93
CA THR A 222 31.58 6.81 18.34
C THR A 222 30.44 7.15 17.37
N GLN A 223 30.70 7.77 16.21
CA GLN A 223 29.66 8.25 15.30
C GLN A 223 29.43 7.40 14.03
N SER A 224 30.19 6.33 13.81
CA SER A 224 30.09 5.57 12.56
C SER A 224 28.82 4.73 12.42
N THR A 225 28.05 4.53 13.51
CA THR A 225 26.77 3.80 13.49
C THR A 225 25.52 4.69 13.57
N ARG A 226 25.68 6.02 13.75
CA ARG A 226 24.56 6.99 13.80
C ARG A 226 24.24 7.68 12.47
N PHE A 227 25.13 7.61 11.49
CA PHE A 227 25.07 8.48 10.31
C PHE A 227 24.15 7.97 9.18
N THR A 228 23.79 6.69 9.14
CA THR A 228 23.13 6.09 7.96
C THR A 228 21.59 6.00 8.02
N ASP A 229 20.98 5.83 9.20
CA ASP A 229 19.54 5.52 9.29
C ASP A 229 18.65 6.66 9.82
N LEU A 230 19.22 7.60 10.58
CA LEU A 230 18.46 8.66 11.26
C LEU A 230 18.40 9.96 10.45
N LYS A 231 19.50 10.32 9.78
CA LYS A 231 19.72 11.67 9.24
C LYS A 231 18.73 12.08 8.14
N PRO A 232 18.47 11.25 7.09
CA PRO A 232 17.59 11.66 5.99
C PRO A 232 16.13 11.86 6.41
N TRP A 233 15.64 11.07 7.37
CA TRP A 233 14.29 11.20 7.90
C TRP A 233 14.17 12.43 8.80
N LEU A 234 15.12 12.64 9.73
CA LEU A 234 15.10 13.80 10.63
C LEU A 234 15.29 15.13 9.89
N GLU A 235 16.14 15.14 8.85
CA GLU A 235 16.28 16.29 7.94
C GLU A 235 14.97 16.61 7.22
N ARG A 236 14.23 15.58 6.77
CA ARG A 236 12.92 15.77 6.13
C ARG A 236 11.83 16.24 7.08
N THR A 237 11.80 15.74 8.31
CA THR A 237 10.77 16.13 9.28
C THR A 237 11.06 17.46 9.96
N GLY A 238 12.31 17.92 9.95
CA GLY A 238 12.72 19.17 10.60
C GLY A 238 12.59 19.14 12.12
N TRP A 239 12.54 17.95 12.73
CA TRP A 239 12.28 17.81 14.17
C TRP A 239 13.40 18.36 15.03
N GLU A 240 14.65 18.24 14.58
CA GLU A 240 15.81 18.77 15.32
C GLU A 240 15.69 20.28 15.50
N GLN A 241 15.33 21.01 14.45
CA GLN A 241 15.12 22.46 14.51
C GLN A 241 13.83 22.80 15.28
N THR A 242 12.76 22.05 15.04
CA THR A 242 11.45 22.25 15.68
C THR A 242 11.51 22.20 17.20
N PHE A 243 12.16 21.16 17.74
CA PHE A 243 12.22 20.90 19.18
C PHE A 243 13.53 21.44 19.79
N GLN A 244 14.24 22.31 19.07
CA GLN A 244 15.38 23.02 19.59
C GLN A 244 14.91 24.11 20.56
N GLY A 245 15.45 24.09 21.79
CA GLY A 245 15.09 25.08 22.82
C GLY A 245 13.72 24.85 23.49
N VAL A 246 13.00 23.79 23.12
CA VAL A 246 11.73 23.40 23.74
C VAL A 246 11.98 22.40 24.86
N ASP A 247 11.22 22.49 25.96
CA ASP A 247 11.33 21.60 27.11
C ASP A 247 10.66 20.25 26.80
N ARG A 248 11.47 19.27 26.38
CA ARG A 248 11.00 17.94 25.97
C ARG A 248 10.40 17.13 27.12
N GLU A 249 10.82 17.39 28.36
CA GLU A 249 10.24 16.76 29.55
C GLU A 249 8.82 17.28 29.79
N LEU A 250 8.64 18.61 29.70
CA LEU A 250 7.32 19.23 29.74
C LEU A 250 6.40 18.62 28.66
N LEU A 251 6.90 18.46 27.43
CA LEU A 251 6.15 17.83 26.34
C LEU A 251 5.81 16.35 26.62
N LYS A 252 6.76 15.55 27.13
CA LYS A 252 6.50 14.15 27.52
C LYS A 252 5.32 14.11 28.50
N ASN A 253 5.38 14.93 29.55
CA ASN A 253 4.37 14.98 30.62
C ASN A 253 3.02 15.50 30.14
N LEU A 254 2.99 16.51 29.25
CA LEU A 254 1.74 16.97 28.65
C LEU A 254 1.00 15.85 27.91
N THR A 255 1.73 14.93 27.27
CA THR A 255 1.12 13.81 26.52
C THR A 255 0.80 12.58 27.34
N ALA A 256 1.09 12.53 28.64
CA ALA A 256 0.83 11.35 29.47
C ALA A 256 -0.69 11.05 29.54
N VAL A 257 -1.11 9.79 29.63
CA VAL A 257 -2.52 9.50 29.96
C VAL A 257 -2.67 9.64 31.49
N PRO A 258 -3.78 10.22 31.99
CA PRO A 258 -4.01 10.26 33.45
C PRO A 258 -3.96 8.86 34.06
N SER A 259 -3.23 8.73 35.17
CA SER A 259 -3.15 7.52 36.02
C SER A 259 -3.79 7.79 37.38
N LEU A 260 -4.14 6.74 38.13
CA LEU A 260 -4.79 6.86 39.44
C LEU A 260 -4.03 7.79 40.40
N ALA A 261 -2.69 7.81 40.35
CA ALA A 261 -1.86 8.73 41.10
C ALA A 261 -2.13 10.20 40.73
N THR A 262 -2.18 10.50 39.42
CA THR A 262 -2.44 11.86 38.93
C THR A 262 -3.84 12.37 39.26
N LEU A 263 -4.83 11.48 39.35
CA LEU A 263 -6.20 11.83 39.76
C LEU A 263 -6.26 12.27 41.23
N ARG A 264 -5.35 11.77 42.08
CA ARG A 264 -5.31 12.10 43.52
C ARG A 264 -4.44 13.32 43.83
N GLN A 265 -3.29 13.43 43.17
CA GLN A 265 -2.24 14.39 43.53
C GLN A 265 -2.03 15.49 42.48
N GLY A 266 -2.71 15.40 41.33
CA GLY A 266 -2.36 16.18 40.15
C GLY A 266 -1.12 15.64 39.46
N LEU A 267 -0.67 16.32 38.40
CA LEU A 267 0.50 15.94 37.62
C LEU A 267 1.55 17.06 37.63
N VAL A 268 2.76 16.75 38.04
CA VAL A 268 3.89 17.68 37.89
C VAL A 268 4.35 17.66 36.43
N LEU A 269 4.11 18.76 35.71
CA LEU A 269 4.48 18.87 34.30
C LEU A 269 5.97 19.19 34.14
N LYS A 270 6.53 19.95 35.08
CA LYS A 270 7.98 20.14 35.20
C LYS A 270 8.37 20.46 36.64
N SER A 271 9.43 19.81 37.13
CA SER A 271 10.09 20.16 38.38
C SER A 271 11.34 21.01 38.12
N ASN A 272 11.44 22.19 38.73
CA ASN A 272 12.60 23.10 38.58
C ASN A 272 13.67 22.81 39.66
N ARG A 273 14.11 21.55 39.82
CA ARG A 273 15.02 21.17 40.93
C ARG A 273 16.48 21.66 40.80
N ASN A 274 16.89 22.31 39.71
CA ASN A 274 18.31 22.54 39.41
C ASN A 274 18.75 24.00 39.14
N LEU A 275 17.97 25.03 39.50
CA LEU A 275 18.45 26.43 39.43
C LEU A 275 18.52 27.09 40.81
N PRO A 276 19.55 27.93 41.11
CA PRO A 276 19.63 28.65 42.36
C PRO A 276 18.40 29.54 42.52
N VAL A 277 17.79 29.45 43.69
CA VAL A 277 16.57 30.14 44.11
C VAL A 277 16.65 31.63 43.79
N ASN A 278 15.89 32.07 42.78
CA ASN A 278 15.55 33.48 42.63
C ASN A 278 14.12 33.65 43.21
N PRO A 279 13.89 34.52 44.22
CA PRO A 279 12.65 34.53 45.01
C PRO A 279 11.39 35.04 44.30
N HIS A 280 11.49 35.42 43.02
CA HIS A 280 10.40 36.07 42.29
C HIS A 280 10.36 35.59 40.82
N SER A 281 9.85 34.37 40.56
CA SER A 281 9.04 34.05 39.35
C SER A 281 8.89 32.56 39.00
N ASP A 282 9.53 31.61 39.67
CA ASP A 282 9.63 30.26 39.10
C ASP A 282 8.69 29.24 39.77
N GLU A 283 7.39 29.43 39.57
CA GLU A 283 6.35 28.48 39.98
C GLU A 283 6.51 27.11 39.28
N GLN A 284 6.47 26.06 40.08
CA GLN A 284 6.37 24.67 39.60
C GLN A 284 5.15 24.54 38.69
N THR A 285 5.35 24.07 37.45
CA THR A 285 4.24 23.90 36.52
C THR A 285 3.54 22.57 36.81
N THR A 286 2.32 22.64 37.35
CA THR A 286 1.51 21.47 37.72
C THR A 286 0.13 21.54 37.09
N SER A 287 -0.42 20.38 36.73
CA SER A 287 -1.83 20.18 36.46
C SER A 287 -2.51 19.75 37.75
N SER A 288 -3.62 20.41 38.13
CA SER A 288 -4.30 20.11 39.39
C SER A 288 -5.00 18.74 39.36
N ALA A 289 -5.28 18.16 40.53
CA ALA A 289 -6.05 16.91 40.61
C ALA A 289 -7.45 17.05 39.98
N ASP A 290 -8.07 18.23 40.11
CA ASP A 290 -9.37 18.53 39.47
C ASP A 290 -9.28 18.52 37.94
N ASP A 291 -8.24 19.15 37.39
CA ASP A 291 -8.00 19.15 35.95
C ASP A 291 -7.73 17.73 35.43
N GLU A 292 -6.91 16.96 36.13
CA GLU A 292 -6.60 15.58 35.75
C GLU A 292 -7.83 14.66 35.83
N ARG A 293 -8.75 14.87 36.79
CA ARG A 293 -10.05 14.17 36.83
C ARG A 293 -10.91 14.50 35.61
N ARG A 294 -10.99 15.77 35.19
CA ARG A 294 -11.72 16.15 33.96
C ARG A 294 -11.09 15.54 32.72
N ILE A 295 -9.75 15.57 32.62
CA ILE A 295 -9.02 14.96 31.51
C ILE A 295 -9.25 13.44 31.50
N ALA A 296 -9.24 12.77 32.65
CA ALA A 296 -9.53 11.34 32.76
C ALA A 296 -10.93 11.00 32.27
N ALA A 297 -11.95 11.78 32.65
CA ALA A 297 -13.31 11.60 32.13
C ALA A 297 -13.41 11.80 30.60
N LEU A 298 -12.62 12.74 30.04
CA LEU A 298 -12.50 12.90 28.60
C LEU A 298 -11.85 11.68 27.91
N MET A 299 -10.99 10.92 28.59
CA MET A 299 -10.44 9.69 28.01
C MET A 299 -11.53 8.64 27.75
N SER A 300 -12.51 8.51 28.66
CA SER A 300 -13.69 7.66 28.46
C SER A 300 -14.58 8.19 27.34
N ALA A 301 -14.72 9.52 27.22
CA ALA A 301 -15.45 10.14 26.11
C ALA A 301 -14.76 9.87 24.75
N VAL A 302 -13.43 9.84 24.70
CA VAL A 302 -12.67 9.44 23.50
C VAL A 302 -12.98 7.99 23.11
N ASP A 303 -13.08 7.06 24.07
CA ASP A 303 -13.46 5.68 23.76
C ASP A 303 -14.85 5.61 23.11
N ALA A 304 -15.84 6.31 23.69
CA ALA A 304 -17.19 6.36 23.14
C ALA A 304 -17.26 6.98 21.73
N VAL A 305 -16.44 8.02 21.46
CA VAL A 305 -16.30 8.59 20.10
C VAL A 305 -15.72 7.54 19.14
N MET A 306 -14.69 6.80 19.55
CA MET A 306 -14.07 5.78 18.71
C MET A 306 -14.97 4.56 18.49
N ASP A 307 -15.70 4.11 19.50
CA ASP A 307 -16.71 3.05 19.38
C ASP A 307 -17.76 3.41 18.31
N ARG A 308 -18.20 4.67 18.30
CA ARG A 308 -19.11 5.21 17.30
C ARG A 308 -18.48 5.23 15.90
N CYS A 309 -17.23 5.69 15.76
CA CYS A 309 -16.53 5.70 14.47
C CYS A 309 -16.36 4.28 13.91
N GLU A 310 -16.05 3.31 14.78
CA GLU A 310 -15.97 1.90 14.39
C GLU A 310 -17.34 1.35 13.99
N GLN A 311 -18.41 1.70 14.69
CA GLN A 311 -19.75 1.30 14.31
C GLN A 311 -20.11 1.80 12.91
N THR A 312 -19.76 3.04 12.58
CA THR A 312 -19.94 3.59 11.23
C THR A 312 -19.14 2.83 10.19
N ALA A 313 -17.89 2.48 10.49
CA ALA A 313 -17.09 1.64 9.61
C ALA A 313 -17.69 0.23 9.42
N ARG A 314 -18.32 -0.37 10.44
CA ARG A 314 -18.99 -1.69 10.34
C ARG A 314 -20.22 -1.67 9.43
N THR A 315 -20.96 -0.58 9.39
CA THR A 315 -22.16 -0.45 8.54
C THR A 315 -21.90 0.19 7.18
N THR A 316 -20.67 0.62 6.92
CA THR A 316 -20.27 1.23 5.65
C THR A 316 -20.05 0.17 4.57
N SER A 317 -20.44 0.48 3.32
CA SER A 317 -20.29 -0.44 2.19
C SER A 317 -18.83 -0.73 1.84
N ARG A 318 -18.60 -1.91 1.23
CA ARG A 318 -17.26 -2.34 0.79
C ARG A 318 -16.57 -1.31 -0.11
N SER A 319 -17.29 -0.69 -1.03
CA SER A 319 -16.72 0.29 -1.98
C SER A 319 -16.14 1.50 -1.26
N LEU A 320 -16.85 2.05 -0.27
CA LEU A 320 -16.39 3.17 0.53
C LEU A 320 -15.22 2.77 1.46
N LEU A 321 -15.22 1.55 2.00
CA LEU A 321 -14.08 1.04 2.76
C LEU A 321 -12.83 0.83 1.88
N CYS A 322 -12.99 0.48 0.61
CA CYS A 322 -11.91 0.42 -0.38
C CYS A 322 -11.31 1.82 -0.65
N TRP A 323 -12.16 2.85 -0.73
CA TRP A 323 -11.72 4.25 -0.82
C TRP A 323 -10.99 4.70 0.44
N LEU A 324 -11.55 4.41 1.62
CA LEU A 324 -10.95 4.78 2.90
C LEU A 324 -9.54 4.21 3.09
N ARG A 325 -9.30 2.99 2.61
CA ARG A 325 -7.99 2.34 2.66
C ARG A 325 -6.99 2.91 1.66
N SER A 326 -7.47 3.53 0.58
CA SER A 326 -6.60 4.07 -0.45
C SER A 326 -5.71 5.18 0.09
N VAL A 327 -4.53 5.32 -0.52
CA VAL A 327 -3.62 6.46 -0.35
C VAL A 327 -3.61 7.34 -1.61
N ARG A 328 -4.35 6.94 -2.65
CA ARG A 328 -4.41 7.64 -3.93
C ARG A 328 -5.71 8.45 -4.00
N PRO A 329 -5.64 9.75 -4.34
CA PRO A 329 -6.82 10.61 -4.39
C PRO A 329 -7.90 10.16 -5.39
N HIS A 330 -7.52 9.47 -6.48
CA HIS A 330 -8.42 9.19 -7.61
C HIS A 330 -8.57 7.69 -7.90
N ALA A 331 -8.10 6.83 -7.00
CA ALA A 331 -8.20 5.38 -7.17
C ALA A 331 -8.54 4.69 -5.86
N CYS A 332 -9.46 3.72 -5.89
CA CYS A 332 -9.78 2.89 -4.73
C CYS A 332 -8.74 1.77 -4.56
N TYR A 333 -8.53 1.34 -3.32
CA TYR A 333 -7.71 0.15 -3.07
C TYR A 333 -8.55 -1.12 -3.27
N VAL A 334 -7.96 -2.17 -3.85
CA VAL A 334 -8.70 -3.40 -4.22
C VAL A 334 -9.34 -4.08 -3.00
N LYS A 335 -8.71 -3.97 -1.82
CA LYS A 335 -9.21 -4.53 -0.57
C LYS A 335 -9.88 -3.45 0.29
N PRO A 336 -10.94 -3.77 1.04
CA PRO A 336 -11.54 -2.81 1.96
C PRO A 336 -10.58 -2.49 3.12
N PHE A 337 -10.83 -1.36 3.78
CA PHE A 337 -10.31 -1.07 5.10
C PHE A 337 -10.75 -2.17 6.08
N THR A 338 -9.85 -2.58 6.95
CA THR A 338 -10.07 -3.64 7.94
C THR A 338 -9.65 -3.13 9.31
N PHE A 339 -10.41 -3.50 10.33
CA PHE A 339 -10.03 -3.22 11.71
C PHE A 339 -8.74 -3.94 12.08
N VAL A 340 -8.03 -3.39 13.07
CA VAL A 340 -6.91 -4.10 13.70
C VAL A 340 -7.44 -5.38 14.36
N GLY A 341 -6.81 -6.53 14.09
CA GLY A 341 -7.33 -7.83 14.50
C GLY A 341 -7.23 -8.11 16.01
N LYS A 342 -6.27 -7.49 16.71
CA LYS A 342 -6.03 -7.70 18.15
C LYS A 342 -6.58 -6.53 18.97
N ALA A 343 -7.31 -6.83 20.06
CA ALA A 343 -7.84 -5.82 20.99
C ALA A 343 -6.73 -4.96 21.62
N ALA A 344 -5.55 -5.55 21.88
CA ALA A 344 -4.37 -4.82 22.35
C ALA A 344 -3.90 -3.75 21.36
N SER A 345 -3.94 -4.05 20.05
CA SER A 345 -3.58 -3.08 19.00
C SER A 345 -4.59 -1.94 18.93
N ARG A 346 -5.89 -2.26 19.07
CA ARG A 346 -6.95 -1.25 19.18
C ARG A 346 -6.70 -0.31 20.36
N LYS A 347 -6.46 -0.86 21.55
CA LYS A 347 -6.17 -0.08 22.77
C LYS A 347 -4.93 0.80 22.59
N LYS A 348 -3.85 0.26 21.97
CA LYS A 348 -2.63 1.03 21.66
C LYS A 348 -2.91 2.21 20.73
N TYR A 349 -3.73 2.02 19.70
CA TYR A 349 -4.00 3.06 18.70
C TYR A 349 -4.88 4.18 19.29
N ILE A 350 -5.95 3.82 20.00
CA ILE A 350 -6.82 4.78 20.68
C ILE A 350 -6.05 5.52 21.79
N ARG A 351 -5.09 4.86 22.45
CA ARG A 351 -4.21 5.50 23.44
C ARG A 351 -3.46 6.70 22.85
N LEU A 352 -3.05 6.68 21.58
CA LEU A 352 -2.38 7.85 20.97
C LEU A 352 -3.31 9.05 20.83
N LEU A 353 -4.59 8.83 20.47
CA LEU A 353 -5.59 9.89 20.45
C LEU A 353 -5.85 10.44 21.85
N LYS A 354 -5.95 9.57 22.86
CA LYS A 354 -6.07 9.96 24.27
C LYS A 354 -4.92 10.85 24.73
N ARG A 355 -3.68 10.46 24.41
CA ARG A 355 -2.47 11.27 24.69
C ARG A 355 -2.53 12.64 24.02
N PHE A 356 -3.02 12.71 22.79
CA PHE A 356 -3.19 13.98 22.07
C PHE A 356 -4.24 14.88 22.76
N ILE A 357 -5.39 14.31 23.15
CA ILE A 357 -6.45 15.05 23.85
C ILE A 357 -5.97 15.53 25.22
N ALA A 358 -5.26 14.69 25.98
CA ALA A 358 -4.65 15.10 27.23
C ALA A 358 -3.67 16.28 27.03
N MET A 359 -2.83 16.23 26.00
CA MET A 359 -1.92 17.32 25.66
C MET A 359 -2.66 18.63 25.36
N ILE A 360 -3.77 18.58 24.60
CA ILE A 360 -4.57 19.77 24.26
C ILE A 360 -5.07 20.47 25.54
N PHE A 361 -5.74 19.73 26.43
CA PHE A 361 -6.35 20.31 27.62
C PHE A 361 -5.31 20.75 28.65
N ARG A 362 -4.24 19.98 28.86
CA ARG A 362 -3.15 20.42 29.74
C ARG A 362 -2.44 21.65 29.19
N ALA A 363 -2.14 21.69 27.89
CA ALA A 363 -1.55 22.87 27.27
C ALA A 363 -2.48 24.08 27.33
N TYR A 364 -3.80 23.88 27.22
CA TYR A 364 -4.77 24.95 27.40
C TYR A 364 -4.70 25.57 28.80
N ASN A 365 -4.56 24.75 29.86
CA ASN A 365 -4.47 25.19 31.25
C ASN A 365 -3.11 25.80 31.63
N LEU A 366 -2.08 25.65 30.80
CA LEU A 366 -0.80 26.34 31.00
C LEU A 366 -0.94 27.85 30.78
N SER A 367 -0.14 28.63 31.51
CA SER A 367 0.03 30.05 31.22
C SER A 367 0.47 30.25 29.76
N ALA A 368 0.02 31.33 29.13
CA ALA A 368 0.36 31.62 27.74
C ALA A 368 1.88 31.72 27.52
N ASP A 369 2.61 32.11 28.56
CA ASP A 369 4.06 32.20 28.57
C ASP A 369 4.73 30.82 28.49
N VAL A 370 4.42 29.94 29.45
CA VAL A 370 4.96 28.58 29.51
C VAL A 370 4.56 27.79 28.25
N ARG A 371 3.30 27.90 27.84
CA ARG A 371 2.80 27.22 26.64
C ARG A 371 3.59 27.62 25.38
N ARG A 372 3.85 28.92 25.17
CA ARG A 372 4.51 29.41 23.94
C ARG A 372 6.02 29.26 24.00
N ARG A 373 6.66 29.66 25.11
CA ARG A 373 8.13 29.68 25.21
C ARG A 373 8.72 28.31 25.52
N ARG A 374 8.11 27.57 26.45
CA ARG A 374 8.67 26.30 26.93
C ARG A 374 8.12 25.09 26.22
N ALA A 375 6.83 25.07 25.89
CA ALA A 375 6.22 23.96 25.15
C ALA A 375 6.16 24.17 23.63
N GLY A 376 6.40 25.39 23.12
CA GLY A 376 6.32 25.68 21.68
C GLY A 376 4.91 25.57 21.10
N ILE A 377 3.86 25.49 21.93
CA ILE A 377 2.47 25.26 21.49
C ILE A 377 1.76 26.59 21.26
N ARG A 378 1.05 26.69 20.13
CA ARG A 378 0.18 27.84 19.82
C ARG A 378 -1.21 27.33 19.47
N LEU A 379 -2.23 27.84 20.17
CA LEU A 379 -3.62 27.50 19.91
C LEU A 379 -4.30 28.66 19.17
N LYS A 380 -5.01 28.33 18.09
CA LYS A 380 -5.82 29.29 17.31
C LYS A 380 -7.06 29.70 18.10
N LYS A 381 -7.65 30.86 17.77
CA LYS A 381 -8.88 31.34 18.42
C LYS A 381 -10.03 30.34 18.30
N ALA A 382 -10.17 29.68 17.14
CA ALA A 382 -11.20 28.66 16.92
C ALA A 382 -11.02 27.44 17.83
N GLN A 383 -9.80 26.90 17.92
CA GLN A 383 -9.44 25.82 18.83
C GLN A 383 -9.72 26.19 20.29
N ILE A 384 -9.32 27.39 20.73
CA ILE A 384 -9.57 27.88 22.10
C ILE A 384 -11.07 27.93 22.40
N ARG A 385 -11.91 28.41 21.47
CA ARG A 385 -13.37 28.44 21.67
C ARG A 385 -13.96 27.04 21.87
N GLN A 386 -13.54 26.05 21.08
CA GLN A 386 -14.02 24.67 21.22
C GLN A 386 -13.54 24.02 22.51
N ILE A 387 -12.27 24.24 22.88
CA ILE A 387 -11.72 23.78 24.17
C ILE A 387 -12.51 24.38 25.33
N LEU A 388 -12.79 25.69 25.31
CA LEU A 388 -13.59 26.38 26.32
C LEU A 388 -15.00 25.82 26.44
N ALA A 389 -15.65 25.53 25.30
CA ALA A 389 -17.00 24.97 25.29
C ALA A 389 -17.06 23.61 26.00
N ILE A 390 -16.03 22.77 25.85
CA ILE A 390 -15.92 21.49 26.55
C ILE A 390 -15.52 21.73 28.01
N TRP A 391 -14.51 22.55 28.28
CA TRP A 391 -13.92 22.71 29.62
C TRP A 391 -14.85 23.38 30.64
N ASN A 392 -15.73 24.26 30.16
CA ASN A 392 -16.72 24.96 30.98
C ASN A 392 -18.13 24.36 30.84
N HIS A 393 -18.26 23.19 30.23
CA HIS A 393 -19.54 22.53 30.02
C HIS A 393 -20.25 22.21 31.35
N GLU A 394 -21.58 22.27 31.36
CA GLU A 394 -22.39 22.09 32.57
C GLU A 394 -22.24 20.71 33.22
N ILE A 395 -21.79 19.73 32.45
CA ILE A 395 -21.55 18.36 32.93
C ILE A 395 -20.57 18.31 34.11
N TRP A 396 -19.63 19.26 34.19
CA TRP A 396 -18.63 19.31 35.26
C TRP A 396 -19.21 19.79 36.61
N LYS A 397 -20.43 20.32 36.62
CA LYS A 397 -21.15 20.66 37.87
C LYS A 397 -21.67 19.41 38.58
N GLN A 398 -21.73 18.26 37.90
CA GLN A 398 -22.10 16.97 38.46
C GLN A 398 -20.84 16.09 38.50
N PRO A 399 -20.16 15.99 39.66
CA PRO A 399 -18.96 15.16 39.80
C PRO A 399 -19.27 13.72 39.35
N ASP A 400 -18.33 13.11 38.63
CA ASP A 400 -18.36 11.71 38.16
C ASP A 400 -19.46 11.34 37.16
N ALA A 401 -20.43 12.21 36.89
CA ALA A 401 -21.56 11.92 35.98
C ALA A 401 -21.13 11.56 34.55
N LEU A 402 -20.10 12.21 33.99
CA LEU A 402 -19.62 11.88 32.63
C LEU A 402 -18.96 10.51 32.60
N ALA A 403 -18.06 10.22 33.55
CA ALA A 403 -17.36 8.94 33.59
C ALA A 403 -18.35 7.83 33.91
N GLU A 404 -19.09 7.92 35.03
CA GLU A 404 -20.02 6.89 35.47
C GLU A 404 -21.11 6.58 34.43
N ALA A 405 -21.70 7.59 33.79
CA ALA A 405 -22.73 7.35 32.79
C ALA A 405 -22.16 6.75 31.50
N LEU A 406 -20.91 7.07 31.14
CA LEU A 406 -20.21 6.38 30.04
C LEU A 406 -19.87 4.94 30.43
N TRP A 407 -19.36 4.68 31.64
CA TRP A 407 -19.14 3.32 32.15
C TRP A 407 -20.45 2.49 32.14
N GLN A 408 -21.55 3.06 32.64
CA GLN A 408 -22.88 2.41 32.65
C GLN A 408 -23.48 2.21 31.24
N SER A 409 -23.06 3.02 30.26
CA SER A 409 -23.42 2.89 28.84
C SER A 409 -22.62 1.80 28.11
N THR A 410 -21.47 1.38 28.63
CA THR A 410 -20.50 0.52 27.92
C THR A 410 -20.50 -0.94 28.42
N ASN A 411 -21.28 -1.26 29.46
CA ASN A 411 -21.33 -2.62 30.03
C ASN A 411 -22.17 -3.61 29.20
N CYS A 412 -21.48 -4.38 28.33
CA CYS A 412 -21.69 -5.83 28.23
C CYS A 412 -20.53 -6.51 29.00
N PRO A 413 -20.78 -7.59 29.78
CA PRO A 413 -19.79 -8.11 30.72
C PRO A 413 -18.71 -8.93 30.01
N ALA A 414 -17.46 -8.49 30.12
CA ALA A 414 -16.30 -9.37 30.17
C ALA A 414 -15.14 -8.66 30.90
N ALA A 415 -14.85 -9.17 32.10
CA ALA A 415 -13.62 -9.04 32.88
C ALA A 415 -13.07 -7.63 33.15
N VAL A 416 -13.40 -7.13 34.34
CA VAL A 416 -12.44 -6.42 35.19
C VAL A 416 -11.15 -7.22 35.26
N ASP A 417 -10.06 -6.68 34.72
CA ASP A 417 -8.72 -7.07 35.14
C ASP A 417 -7.96 -5.81 35.53
N ALA A 418 -7.39 -5.93 36.73
CA ALA A 418 -6.84 -4.88 37.56
C ALA A 418 -5.72 -4.09 36.87
N GLU A 419 -5.62 -2.83 37.28
CA GLU A 419 -4.45 -1.99 37.05
C GLU A 419 -3.22 -2.68 37.66
N ASP A 420 -2.21 -2.92 36.83
CA ASP A 420 -0.83 -3.05 37.28
C ASP A 420 0.00 -2.05 36.46
N ASP A 421 0.20 -0.88 37.08
CA ASP A 421 1.18 0.12 36.70
C ASP A 421 2.56 -0.44 37.07
N LEU A 422 3.27 -1.00 36.11
CA LEU A 422 4.72 -1.09 36.16
C LEU A 422 5.31 -0.41 34.92
N ASP A 423 5.93 0.74 35.18
CA ASP A 423 6.90 1.38 34.29
C ASP A 423 8.05 0.41 34.03
N GLU A 424 8.10 -0.14 32.82
CA GLU A 424 9.34 -0.68 32.26
C GLU A 424 9.47 -0.19 30.81
N GLU A 425 10.24 0.88 30.64
CA GLU A 425 10.90 1.17 29.36
C GLU A 425 12.02 0.11 29.17
N SER A 426 11.66 -1.16 28.95
CA SER A 426 12.59 -2.17 28.43
C SER A 426 12.41 -2.32 26.93
N ILE A 427 13.51 -2.11 26.21
CA ILE A 427 13.67 -2.56 24.84
C ILE A 427 14.01 -4.03 24.94
N ASP A 428 13.00 -4.89 24.83
CA ASP A 428 13.23 -6.32 24.69
C ASP A 428 13.42 -6.61 23.20
N GLU A 429 14.67 -6.94 22.85
CA GLU A 429 14.98 -7.66 21.63
C GLU A 429 14.38 -9.08 21.69
N GLU A 430 13.87 -9.50 20.53
CA GLU A 430 13.51 -10.85 20.10
C GLU A 430 12.13 -11.44 20.49
N GLY A 431 11.42 -11.85 19.43
CA GLY A 431 10.13 -12.54 19.49
C GLY A 431 9.39 -12.46 18.15
N HIS A 432 9.92 -13.15 17.13
CA HIS A 432 9.28 -13.32 15.82
C HIS A 432 7.81 -13.77 15.94
N SER A 433 6.88 -12.97 15.41
CA SER A 433 5.61 -13.47 14.89
C SER A 433 5.34 -12.82 13.54
N GLU A 434 5.44 -13.61 12.48
CA GLU A 434 5.06 -13.25 11.13
C GLU A 434 3.55 -13.02 11.06
N ASP A 435 3.12 -11.75 11.02
CA ASP A 435 1.75 -11.38 10.66
C ASP A 435 1.77 -10.16 9.73
N ASN A 436 1.90 -10.46 8.44
CA ASN A 436 1.31 -9.77 7.28
C ASN A 436 0.77 -8.33 7.47
N ALA A 437 1.67 -7.37 7.66
CA ALA A 437 1.42 -5.97 7.35
C ALA A 437 2.06 -5.66 5.98
N SER A 438 1.30 -5.90 4.90
CA SER A 438 1.63 -5.43 3.56
C SER A 438 1.78 -3.91 3.57
N SER A 439 3.02 -3.43 3.73
CA SER A 439 3.39 -2.03 3.57
C SER A 439 3.14 -1.62 2.12
N GLY A 440 2.02 -0.94 1.89
CA GLY A 440 1.74 -0.30 0.61
C GLY A 440 2.62 0.92 0.43
N TYR A 441 3.84 0.70 -0.06
CA TYR A 441 4.50 1.68 -0.90
C TYR A 441 4.62 1.05 -2.29
N GLU A 442 3.61 1.31 -3.12
CA GLU A 442 3.77 1.22 -4.57
C GLU A 442 3.28 2.54 -5.15
N SER A 443 4.26 3.35 -5.54
CA SER A 443 4.07 4.47 -6.44
C SER A 443 3.45 3.93 -7.72
N SER A 444 2.22 4.33 -8.02
CA SER A 444 1.71 4.22 -9.39
C SER A 444 1.13 5.54 -9.78
N VAL A 445 1.77 6.12 -10.78
CA VAL A 445 1.22 7.13 -11.67
C VAL A 445 0.13 6.44 -12.51
N PRO A 446 -1.05 7.06 -12.70
CA PRO A 446 -2.09 6.51 -13.56
C PRO A 446 -1.80 6.90 -15.02
N THR A 447 -1.69 5.91 -15.90
CA THR A 447 -1.91 6.09 -17.34
C THR A 447 -3.28 5.53 -17.67
N GLU A 448 -4.15 6.42 -18.11
CA GLU A 448 -5.42 6.13 -18.77
C GLU A 448 -5.17 5.30 -20.02
N SER A 449 -5.92 4.21 -20.17
CA SER A 449 -6.25 3.64 -21.47
C SER A 449 -7.55 2.89 -21.31
N GLU A 450 -8.60 3.48 -21.85
CA GLU A 450 -9.82 2.82 -22.26
C GLU A 450 -9.46 1.64 -23.17
N ASP A 451 -10.09 0.48 -22.95
CA ASP A 451 -10.48 -0.43 -24.03
C ASP A 451 -11.41 -1.50 -23.43
N SER A 452 -12.69 -1.35 -23.79
CA SER A 452 -13.76 -2.33 -23.71
C SER A 452 -13.36 -3.60 -24.43
N GLU A 453 -13.72 -4.79 -23.92
CA GLU A 453 -14.21 -5.91 -24.73
C GLU A 453 -15.06 -6.84 -23.87
N ASP A 454 -16.07 -7.38 -24.54
CA ASP A 454 -17.33 -7.88 -24.02
C ASP A 454 -17.39 -9.41 -24.14
N ASP A 455 -18.24 -10.01 -23.31
CA ASP A 455 -18.81 -11.36 -23.27
C ASP A 455 -18.35 -12.45 -24.27
N PHE A 456 -18.14 -13.67 -23.75
CA PHE A 456 -18.85 -14.86 -24.26
C PHE A 456 -19.06 -15.90 -23.15
N MET A 457 -20.33 -16.13 -22.86
CA MET A 457 -20.87 -17.28 -22.13
C MET A 457 -20.49 -18.59 -22.83
N ASN A 458 -20.20 -19.64 -22.07
CA ASN A 458 -20.47 -21.00 -22.53
C ASN A 458 -21.27 -21.72 -21.46
N ASP A 459 -22.54 -21.85 -21.79
CA ASP A 459 -23.57 -22.61 -21.11
C ASP A 459 -23.31 -24.12 -21.24
N GLY A 460 -23.78 -24.85 -20.24
CA GLY A 460 -23.62 -26.29 -20.10
C GLY A 460 -24.61 -26.77 -19.05
N GLU A 461 -25.88 -26.55 -19.37
CA GLU A 461 -27.07 -26.92 -18.60
C GLU A 461 -27.03 -28.39 -18.13
N ARG A 462 -27.41 -28.59 -16.86
CA ARG A 462 -28.31 -29.69 -16.48
C ARG A 462 -29.04 -29.39 -15.18
N GLU A 463 -30.27 -28.90 -15.39
CA GLU A 463 -31.56 -29.18 -14.74
C GLU A 463 -31.65 -29.40 -13.22
N TYR A 464 -32.62 -28.64 -12.68
CA TYR A 464 -33.14 -28.56 -11.32
C TYR A 464 -33.97 -29.78 -10.94
N GLU A 465 -33.99 -30.11 -9.63
CA GLU A 465 -35.24 -30.36 -8.92
C GLU A 465 -35.05 -30.09 -7.42
N ASP A 466 -36.11 -29.51 -6.84
CA ASP A 466 -36.30 -28.98 -5.49
C ASP A 466 -36.63 -30.10 -4.48
N ASP A 467 -36.82 -29.72 -3.22
CA ASP A 467 -37.40 -30.44 -2.07
C ASP A 467 -36.42 -31.00 -1.00
N GLU A 468 -36.20 -30.13 -0.01
CA GLU A 468 -36.41 -30.36 1.44
C GLU A 468 -36.35 -31.81 1.96
N ALA A 469 -35.32 -32.13 2.76
CA ALA A 469 -35.44 -33.10 3.86
C ALA A 469 -34.43 -32.78 4.98
N LEU A 470 -35.00 -32.39 6.11
CA LEU A 470 -34.40 -32.25 7.43
C LEU A 470 -33.73 -33.55 7.89
N GLU A 471 -32.55 -33.47 8.51
CA GLU A 471 -32.28 -34.26 9.72
C GLU A 471 -31.48 -33.43 10.73
N ARG A 472 -32.13 -33.21 11.87
CA ARG A 472 -31.67 -32.51 13.05
C ARG A 472 -31.52 -33.58 14.12
N ASP A 473 -30.29 -33.81 14.58
CA ASP A 473 -30.08 -34.48 15.85
C ASP A 473 -30.15 -33.48 17.00
N GLN A 474 -31.04 -33.83 17.90
CA GLN A 474 -31.52 -33.10 19.05
C GLN A 474 -30.61 -33.41 20.24
N ILE A 475 -30.26 -32.39 21.03
CA ILE A 475 -30.12 -32.57 22.47
C ILE A 475 -31.14 -31.64 23.12
N GLU A 476 -31.95 -32.24 23.96
CA GLU A 476 -33.27 -31.80 24.38
C GLU A 476 -33.28 -30.56 25.29
N ASN A 477 -34.34 -29.78 25.06
CA ASN A 477 -34.96 -28.78 25.90
C ASN A 477 -35.39 -29.33 27.26
N GLN A 478 -35.32 -28.50 28.32
CA GLN A 478 -36.44 -28.35 29.25
C GLN A 478 -36.68 -26.86 29.58
N ASN A 479 -37.65 -26.32 28.85
CA ASN A 479 -38.65 -25.27 29.11
C ASN A 479 -38.52 -24.27 30.28
N GLY A 480 -38.79 -23.01 29.94
CA GLY A 480 -39.39 -22.05 30.87
C GLY A 480 -39.33 -20.59 30.43
N GLU A 481 -40.34 -20.16 29.68
CA GLU A 481 -40.81 -18.76 29.53
C GLU A 481 -40.05 -17.77 28.63
N SER A 482 -40.73 -17.48 27.52
CA SER A 482 -40.62 -16.23 26.76
C SER A 482 -40.68 -15.03 27.71
N CYS A 483 -39.58 -14.28 27.81
CA CYS A 483 -39.63 -12.90 28.25
C CYS A 483 -39.17 -12.02 27.09
N ALA A 484 -40.14 -11.36 26.46
CA ALA A 484 -39.92 -10.16 25.68
C ALA A 484 -39.24 -9.11 26.59
N ILE A 485 -37.91 -9.11 26.65
CA ILE A 485 -37.17 -8.03 27.28
C ILE A 485 -37.13 -6.91 26.25
N GLY A 486 -38.08 -6.00 26.40
CA GLY A 486 -38.17 -4.77 25.64
C GLY A 486 -36.82 -4.09 25.58
N GLY A 487 -36.43 -3.69 24.37
CA GLY A 487 -35.34 -2.77 24.16
C GLY A 487 -35.63 -1.47 24.89
N GLN A 488 -35.23 -1.39 26.16
CA GLN A 488 -35.04 -0.11 26.81
C GLN A 488 -33.87 0.54 26.11
N ASN A 489 -34.23 1.39 25.16
CA ASN A 489 -33.40 2.43 24.58
C ASN A 489 -32.88 3.28 25.74
N ARG A 490 -31.75 2.88 26.37
CA ARG A 490 -31.06 3.68 27.38
C ARG A 490 -30.57 4.94 26.67
N LYS A 491 -31.42 5.97 26.65
CA LYS A 491 -31.09 7.28 26.09
C LYS A 491 -29.89 7.80 26.85
N THR A 492 -28.73 7.86 26.20
CA THR A 492 -27.57 8.57 26.72
C THR A 492 -28.03 9.97 27.12
N PRO A 493 -27.78 10.43 28.36
CA PRO A 493 -28.21 11.75 28.81
C PRO A 493 -27.84 12.85 27.79
N PRO A 494 -28.74 13.82 27.51
CA PRO A 494 -28.51 14.85 26.49
C PRO A 494 -27.18 15.61 26.65
N LEU A 495 -26.77 15.88 27.89
CA LEU A 495 -25.52 16.55 28.22
C LEU A 495 -24.28 15.74 27.80
N ILE A 496 -24.30 14.43 27.97
CA ILE A 496 -23.19 13.54 27.57
C ILE A 496 -23.11 13.50 26.06
N LYS A 497 -24.26 13.38 25.39
CA LYS A 497 -24.32 13.43 23.95
C LYS A 497 -23.66 14.70 23.43
N ASN A 498 -24.04 15.87 23.97
CA ASN A 498 -23.47 17.17 23.61
C ASN A 498 -21.93 17.22 23.76
N VAL A 499 -21.40 16.73 24.90
CA VAL A 499 -19.94 16.67 25.13
C VAL A 499 -19.24 15.78 24.11
N LEU A 500 -19.81 14.64 23.74
CA LEU A 500 -19.24 13.77 22.71
C LEU A 500 -19.20 14.45 21.33
N GLU A 501 -20.19 15.31 21.00
CA GLU A 501 -20.21 16.06 19.73
C GLU A 501 -19.18 17.18 19.75
N LEU A 502 -19.10 17.94 20.85
CA LEU A 502 -18.08 18.97 21.02
C LEU A 502 -16.68 18.36 20.96
N LEU A 503 -16.46 17.22 21.61
CA LEU A 503 -15.19 16.51 21.57
C LEU A 503 -14.85 16.00 20.17
N PHE A 504 -15.81 15.41 19.46
CA PHE A 504 -15.61 15.01 18.07
C PHE A 504 -15.30 16.20 17.17
N GLY A 505 -16.03 17.31 17.33
CA GLY A 505 -15.78 18.58 16.63
C GLY A 505 -14.36 19.09 16.89
N LEU A 506 -13.90 19.06 18.14
CA LEU A 506 -12.54 19.45 18.52
C LEU A 506 -11.49 18.56 17.86
N ILE A 507 -11.68 17.23 17.87
CA ILE A 507 -10.77 16.29 17.21
C ILE A 507 -10.71 16.58 15.70
N MET A 508 -11.86 16.85 15.07
CA MET A 508 -11.94 17.19 13.65
C MET A 508 -11.29 18.52 13.32
N GLU A 509 -11.45 19.55 14.15
CA GLU A 509 -10.79 20.86 13.99
C GLU A 509 -9.26 20.71 13.93
N PHE A 510 -8.68 19.86 14.80
CA PHE A 510 -7.24 19.58 14.75
C PHE A 510 -6.82 18.65 13.60
N SER A 511 -7.69 17.72 13.20
CA SER A 511 -7.38 16.76 12.13
C SER A 511 -7.51 17.35 10.73
N THR A 512 -8.31 18.41 10.57
CA THR A 512 -8.55 19.11 9.29
C THR A 512 -7.82 20.45 9.20
N GLU A 513 -6.95 20.74 10.17
CA GLU A 513 -6.15 21.97 10.19
C GLU A 513 -5.21 22.03 8.98
N GLU A 514 -5.31 23.09 8.19
CA GLU A 514 -4.42 23.30 7.05
C GLU A 514 -2.96 23.51 7.48
N VAL A 515 -2.05 22.84 6.77
CA VAL A 515 -0.61 23.02 6.95
C VAL A 515 -0.21 24.35 6.31
N VAL A 516 0.40 25.24 7.08
CA VAL A 516 0.85 26.56 6.63
C VAL A 516 2.30 26.46 6.16
N ASP A 517 2.62 27.09 5.03
CA ASP A 517 3.97 27.18 4.43
C ASP A 517 4.65 25.83 4.15
N GLY A 518 3.88 24.74 4.03
CA GLY A 518 4.40 23.39 3.84
C GLY A 518 5.22 22.87 5.03
N GLY A 519 5.26 23.61 6.14
CA GLY A 519 5.96 23.24 7.37
C GLY A 519 5.10 22.30 8.20
N PRO A 520 5.43 21.01 8.34
CA PRO A 520 4.59 20.04 9.04
C PRO A 520 4.25 20.48 10.48
N VAL A 521 5.10 21.27 11.12
CA VAL A 521 4.89 21.79 12.48
C VAL A 521 3.87 22.91 12.63
N SER A 522 3.27 23.39 11.55
CA SER A 522 2.24 24.44 11.63
C SER A 522 0.95 23.97 12.31
N THR A 523 0.72 22.65 12.44
CA THR A 523 -0.48 22.07 13.06
C THR A 523 -0.11 21.33 14.34
N LEU A 524 -1.01 21.38 15.33
CA LEU A 524 -0.73 20.77 16.63
C LEU A 524 -0.68 19.24 16.57
N LEU A 525 -1.46 18.62 15.68
CA LEU A 525 -1.48 17.16 15.51
C LEU A 525 -0.15 16.64 14.96
N VAL A 526 0.44 17.35 14.00
CA VAL A 526 1.74 16.97 13.44
C VAL A 526 2.87 17.31 14.42
N TYR A 527 2.79 18.44 15.15
CA TYR A 527 3.68 18.72 16.27
C TYR A 527 3.66 17.59 17.32
N PHE A 528 2.47 17.15 17.73
CA PHE A 528 2.28 16.00 18.63
C PHE A 528 2.90 14.73 18.07
N SER A 529 2.73 14.45 16.77
CA SER A 529 3.34 13.28 16.15
C SER A 529 4.87 13.28 16.31
N GLY A 530 5.52 14.44 16.29
CA GLY A 530 6.97 14.56 16.55
C GLY A 530 7.37 14.25 17.99
N ILE A 531 6.53 14.60 18.97
CA ILE A 531 6.75 14.27 20.40
C ILE A 531 6.79 12.76 20.61
N LEU A 532 5.98 11.99 19.89
CA LEU A 532 6.00 10.52 19.91
C LEU A 532 7.31 9.93 19.38
N GLY A 533 8.15 10.74 18.75
CA GLY A 533 9.46 10.37 18.23
C GLY A 533 10.61 10.58 19.21
N PHE A 534 10.40 11.10 20.42
CA PHE A 534 11.49 11.27 21.38
C PHE A 534 12.06 9.93 21.87
N SER A 535 13.38 9.89 22.08
CA SER A 535 14.04 8.78 22.79
C SER A 535 13.68 8.78 24.28
N ALA A 536 13.86 7.63 24.93
CA ALA A 536 13.68 7.44 26.38
C ALA A 536 14.37 8.53 27.23
N ASP A 537 15.62 8.84 26.89
CA ASP A 537 16.44 9.86 27.56
C ASP A 537 16.08 11.31 27.19
N LEU A 538 15.12 11.51 26.28
CA LEU A 538 14.68 12.79 25.72
C LEU A 538 15.77 13.61 25.02
N LYS A 539 16.98 13.06 24.81
CA LYS A 539 18.10 13.76 24.19
C LYS A 539 18.09 13.65 22.66
N GLY A 540 17.48 12.61 22.12
CA GLY A 540 17.41 12.36 20.68
C GLY A 540 16.02 11.93 20.21
N PHE A 541 16.01 11.29 19.04
CA PHE A 541 14.81 10.80 18.40
C PHE A 541 14.93 9.31 18.06
N LEU A 542 13.78 8.64 17.98
CA LEU A 542 13.67 7.24 17.60
C LEU A 542 14.04 7.04 16.12
N PRO A 543 14.67 5.90 15.78
CA PRO A 543 14.83 5.48 14.39
C PRO A 543 13.49 5.34 13.67
N ALA A 544 13.48 5.54 12.34
CA ALA A 544 12.28 5.44 11.53
C ALA A 544 11.52 4.13 11.73
N ARG A 545 12.24 2.99 11.79
CA ARG A 545 11.66 1.66 12.02
C ARG A 545 10.83 1.55 13.31
N SER A 546 11.24 2.25 14.37
CA SER A 546 10.57 2.24 15.67
C SER A 546 9.41 3.25 15.72
N TYR A 547 9.51 4.34 14.96
CA TYR A 547 8.54 5.41 14.95
C TYR A 547 7.33 5.16 14.03
N THR A 548 7.50 4.49 12.88
CA THR A 548 6.44 4.30 11.87
C THR A 548 5.17 3.66 12.43
N SER A 549 5.29 2.83 13.47
CA SER A 549 4.12 2.24 14.15
C SER A 549 3.20 3.28 14.80
N ASN A 550 3.75 4.39 15.31
CA ASN A 550 2.97 5.50 15.88
C ASN A 550 2.22 6.26 14.79
N LEU A 551 2.87 6.54 13.65
CA LEU A 551 2.21 7.18 12.51
C LEU A 551 1.11 6.32 11.91
N ALA A 552 1.35 5.03 11.73
CA ALA A 552 0.35 4.09 11.22
C ALA A 552 -0.90 4.08 12.11
N ALA A 553 -0.72 4.12 13.43
CA ALA A 553 -1.81 4.22 14.39
C ALA A 553 -2.57 5.54 14.28
N LEU A 554 -1.89 6.68 14.17
CA LEU A 554 -2.53 7.99 13.98
C LEU A 554 -3.33 8.06 12.67
N ILE A 555 -2.78 7.54 11.57
CA ILE A 555 -3.46 7.48 10.27
C ILE A 555 -4.69 6.57 10.35
N TYR A 556 -4.57 5.42 11.01
CA TYR A 556 -5.69 4.51 11.22
C TYR A 556 -6.85 5.19 11.97
N VAL A 557 -6.53 5.89 13.07
CA VAL A 557 -7.54 6.62 13.87
C VAL A 557 -8.18 7.74 13.04
N GLN A 558 -7.39 8.53 12.31
CA GLN A 558 -7.90 9.59 11.43
C GLN A 558 -8.82 9.06 10.33
N ARG A 559 -8.51 7.90 9.72
CA ARG A 559 -9.40 7.26 8.75
C ARG A 559 -10.78 6.99 9.34
N LEU A 560 -10.85 6.43 10.55
CA LEU A 560 -12.12 6.18 11.22
C LEU A 560 -12.88 7.48 11.52
N LEU A 561 -12.17 8.51 12.00
CA LEU A 561 -12.76 9.83 12.29
C LEU A 561 -13.32 10.49 11.03
N PHE A 562 -12.57 10.48 9.92
CA PHE A 562 -13.01 11.04 8.64
C PHE A 562 -14.17 10.27 8.03
N LEU A 563 -14.21 8.95 8.21
CA LEU A 563 -15.36 8.17 7.79
C LEU A 563 -16.61 8.55 8.57
N GLU A 564 -16.54 8.64 9.91
CA GLU A 564 -17.65 9.13 10.74
C GLU A 564 -18.07 10.53 10.32
N TYR A 565 -17.11 11.42 10.05
CA TYR A 565 -17.42 12.79 9.63
C TYR A 565 -18.20 12.84 8.31
N ALA A 566 -17.81 12.02 7.33
CA ALA A 566 -18.41 11.99 6.00
C ALA A 566 -19.73 11.22 5.95
N LEU A 567 -19.87 10.12 6.70
CA LEU A 567 -20.97 9.16 6.60
C LEU A 567 -21.58 8.86 7.97
N ARG A 568 -22.03 9.91 8.67
CA ARG A 568 -22.61 9.80 10.01
C ARG A 568 -23.81 8.85 10.01
N VAL A 569 -23.65 7.68 10.64
CA VAL A 569 -24.75 6.71 10.80
C VAL A 569 -25.79 7.18 11.82
N ARG A 570 -25.40 8.10 12.71
CA ARG A 570 -26.30 8.75 13.67
C ARG A 570 -26.17 10.26 13.56
N GLY A 571 -27.29 10.98 13.56
CA GLY A 571 -27.27 12.43 13.64
C GLY A 571 -26.66 12.92 14.96
N TYR A 572 -25.71 13.85 14.87
CA TYR A 572 -25.50 14.81 15.95
C TYR A 572 -26.69 15.79 15.90
N PRO A 573 -27.58 15.87 16.92
CA PRO A 573 -28.62 16.89 17.02
C PRO A 573 -28.02 18.23 16.67
N SER A 574 -28.42 18.72 15.50
CA SER A 574 -28.21 20.10 15.15
C SER A 574 -28.91 20.92 16.23
N ASN A 575 -28.17 21.84 16.85
CA ASN A 575 -28.78 22.88 17.69
C ASN A 575 -29.91 23.58 16.93
#